data_AF-A0A7K2VF85-F1
#
_entry.id   AF-A0A7K2VF85-F1
#
_cell.length_a   1.000
_cell.length_b   1.000
_cell.length_c   1.000
_cell.angle_alpha   90.00
_cell.angle_beta   90.00
_cell.angle_gamma   90.00
#
_symmetry.space_group_name_H-M   'P 1'
#
loop_
_entity.id
_entity.type
_entity.pdbx_description
1 polymer ?
#
loop_
_entity_poly.entity_id
_entity_poly.type
_entity_poly.pdbx_seq_one_letter_code
_entity_poly.pdbx_strand_id
1 'polypeptide(L)'
;MRDRRGVQDAHRAQEFGGFVAGAAGRLLHTATLLTAEAPDANPRARRLLTRALAHTYAHWDHPPGEDPYDRAREHLATHFAHAVWQRYRPQGPLAALSPRERLVLVLRLYEGLADEQAAALLGLPA
;
A
#
# COMPACT_ATOMS: atom_id res chain seq x y z
N MET A 1 -4.70 -19.81 -29.89
CA MET A 1 -5.12 -18.66 -29.06
C MET A 1 -4.75 -18.78 -27.58
N ARG A 2 -4.76 -19.97 -26.93
CA ARG A 2 -4.31 -20.15 -25.53
C ARG A 2 -2.85 -19.80 -25.27
N ASP A 3 -1.98 -20.09 -26.24
CA ASP A 3 -0.53 -19.90 -26.13
C ASP A 3 -0.13 -18.43 -25.91
N ARG A 4 -0.83 -17.50 -26.58
CA ARG A 4 -0.57 -16.06 -26.44
C ARG A 4 -0.98 -15.49 -25.08
N ARG A 5 -2.05 -16.00 -24.47
CA ARG A 5 -2.49 -15.58 -23.12
C ARG A 5 -1.52 -16.06 -22.06
N GLY A 6 -1.07 -17.31 -22.13
CA GLY A 6 -0.08 -17.84 -21.19
C GLY A 6 1.26 -17.10 -21.23
N VAL A 7 1.72 -16.71 -22.42
CA VAL A 7 2.94 -15.90 -22.56
C VAL A 7 2.76 -14.49 -22.01
N GLN A 8 1.59 -13.86 -22.23
CA GLN A 8 1.27 -12.54 -21.65
C GLN A 8 1.18 -12.59 -20.12
N ASP A 9 0.53 -13.61 -19.57
CA ASP A 9 0.40 -13.81 -18.12
C ASP A 9 1.77 -14.02 -17.45
N ALA A 10 2.67 -14.78 -18.11
CA ALA A 10 4.03 -15.01 -17.62
C ALA A 10 4.87 -13.72 -17.64
N HIS A 11 4.78 -12.92 -18.71
CA HIS A 11 5.45 -11.63 -18.80
C HIS A 11 4.97 -10.66 -17.73
N ARG A 12 3.64 -10.53 -17.56
CA ARG A 12 3.01 -9.73 -16.50
C ARG A 12 3.49 -10.15 -15.12
N ALA A 13 3.54 -11.46 -14.85
CA ALA A 13 4.02 -11.97 -13.57
C ALA A 13 5.51 -11.65 -13.33
N GLN A 14 6.33 -11.70 -14.38
CA GLN A 14 7.75 -11.35 -14.29
C GLN A 14 7.96 -9.86 -14.01
N GLU A 15 7.29 -8.97 -14.75
CA GLU A 15 7.36 -7.52 -14.55
C GLU A 15 6.89 -7.14 -13.15
N PHE A 16 5.75 -7.68 -12.73
CA PHE A 16 5.23 -7.45 -11.38
C PHE A 16 6.20 -8.00 -10.32
N GLY A 17 6.81 -9.16 -10.54
CA GLY A 17 7.85 -9.70 -9.67
C GLY A 17 9.05 -8.77 -9.53
N GLY A 18 9.50 -8.16 -10.63
CA GLY A 18 10.55 -7.13 -10.62
C GLY A 18 10.16 -5.90 -9.81
N PHE A 19 8.93 -5.39 -9.99
CA PHE A 19 8.39 -4.31 -9.18
C PHE A 19 8.35 -4.67 -7.68
N VAL A 20 7.80 -5.83 -7.33
CA VAL A 20 7.69 -6.27 -5.93
C VAL A 20 9.07 -6.41 -5.31
N ALA A 21 10.05 -6.94 -6.04
CA ALA A 21 11.42 -7.07 -5.55
C ALA A 21 12.03 -5.69 -5.18
N GLY A 22 11.72 -4.63 -5.93
CA GLY A 22 12.20 -3.27 -5.65
C GLY A 22 11.38 -2.51 -4.60
N ALA A 23 10.04 -2.69 -4.58
CA ALA A 23 9.13 -1.85 -3.82
C ALA A 23 8.64 -2.46 -2.50
N ALA A 24 8.64 -3.79 -2.35
CA ALA A 24 7.97 -4.46 -1.23
C ALA A 24 8.54 -4.07 0.13
N GLY A 25 9.85 -3.83 0.23
CA GLY A 25 10.49 -3.39 1.48
C GLY A 25 9.96 -2.04 1.96
N ARG A 26 9.89 -1.06 1.05
CA ARG A 26 9.35 0.28 1.34
C ARG A 26 7.86 0.20 1.67
N LEU A 27 7.06 -0.47 0.85
CA LEU A 27 5.62 -0.63 1.08
C LEU A 27 5.31 -1.38 2.39
N LEU A 28 6.12 -2.37 2.76
CA LEU A 28 5.98 -3.07 4.04
C LEU A 28 6.29 -2.14 5.22
N HIS A 29 7.30 -1.29 5.09
CA HIS A 29 7.61 -0.29 6.11
C HIS A 29 6.44 0.69 6.30
N THR A 30 5.89 1.22 5.20
CA THR A 30 4.69 2.06 5.21
C THR A 30 3.52 1.36 5.91
N ALA A 31 3.24 0.11 5.55
CA ALA A 31 2.19 -0.69 6.18
C ALA A 31 2.43 -0.91 7.69
N THR A 32 3.69 -1.07 8.09
CA THR A 32 4.09 -1.23 9.50
C THR A 32 3.81 0.04 10.30
N LEU A 33 4.15 1.20 9.75
CA LEU A 33 3.84 2.49 10.36
C LEU A 33 2.33 2.71 10.47
N LEU A 34 1.57 2.45 9.40
CA LEU A 34 0.11 2.60 9.39
C LEU A 34 -0.56 1.71 10.44
N THR A 35 -0.12 0.46 10.55
CA THR A 35 -0.67 -0.50 11.54
C THR A 35 -0.12 -0.30 12.94
N ALA A 36 0.91 0.55 13.11
CA ALA A 36 1.63 0.79 14.35
C ALA A 36 2.04 -0.52 15.05
N GLU A 37 2.56 -1.46 14.25
CA GLU A 37 3.15 -2.71 14.71
C GLU A 37 4.68 -2.56 14.85
N ALA A 38 5.32 -3.46 15.60
CA ALA A 38 6.78 -3.53 15.64
C ALA A 38 7.33 -4.04 14.30
N PRO A 39 8.47 -3.55 13.78
CA PRO A 39 8.99 -3.94 12.47
C PRO A 39 9.23 -5.44 12.28
N ASP A 40 9.60 -6.14 13.34
CA ASP A 40 9.84 -7.59 13.40
C ASP A 40 8.59 -8.42 13.70
N ALA A 41 7.50 -7.78 14.14
CA ALA A 41 6.24 -8.42 14.52
C ALA A 41 5.03 -7.67 13.96
N ASN A 42 4.91 -7.65 12.62
CA ASN A 42 3.91 -6.87 11.87
C ASN A 42 2.91 -7.71 11.03
N PRO A 43 2.20 -8.69 11.63
CA PRO A 43 1.31 -9.58 10.86
C PRO A 43 0.15 -8.84 10.18
N ARG A 44 -0.31 -7.70 10.69
CA ARG A 44 -1.37 -6.90 10.05
C ARG A 44 -0.80 -6.10 8.88
N ALA A 45 0.38 -5.50 9.04
CA ALA A 45 1.08 -4.81 7.96
C ALA A 45 1.28 -5.74 6.76
N ARG A 46 1.75 -6.97 7.01
CA ARG A 46 1.93 -7.98 5.95
C ARG A 46 0.62 -8.32 5.26
N ARG A 47 -0.47 -8.55 6.01
CA ARG A 47 -1.79 -8.81 5.42
C ARG A 47 -2.32 -7.63 4.60
N LEU A 48 -2.13 -6.41 5.10
CA LEU A 48 -2.51 -5.18 4.40
C LEU A 48 -1.74 -5.05 3.08
N LEU A 49 -0.42 -5.24 3.12
CA LEU A 49 0.44 -5.21 1.95
C LEU A 49 0.05 -6.28 0.93
N THR A 50 -0.18 -7.52 1.36
CA THR A 50 -0.60 -8.60 0.46
C THR A 50 -1.90 -8.26 -0.26
N ARG A 51 -2.87 -7.64 0.42
CA ARG A 51 -4.12 -7.19 -0.20
C ARG A 51 -3.89 -6.09 -1.22
N ALA A 52 -3.09 -5.08 -0.87
CA ALA A 52 -2.75 -3.99 -1.78
C ALA A 52 -2.04 -4.51 -3.03
N LEU A 53 -1.01 -5.34 -2.87
CA LEU A 53 -0.26 -5.95 -3.97
C LEU A 53 -1.13 -6.87 -4.83
N ALA A 54 -2.06 -7.63 -4.24
CA ALA A 54 -3.01 -8.42 -5.02
C ALA A 54 -3.93 -7.54 -5.89
N HIS A 55 -4.37 -6.38 -5.35
CA HIS A 55 -5.18 -5.43 -6.10
C HIS A 55 -4.38 -4.72 -7.20
N THR A 56 -3.14 -4.31 -6.90
CA THR A 56 -2.18 -3.77 -7.88
C THR A 56 -1.93 -4.78 -8.99
N TYR A 57 -1.67 -6.05 -8.63
CA TYR A 57 -1.46 -7.11 -9.61
C TYR A 57 -2.70 -7.27 -10.47
N ALA A 58 -3.91 -7.34 -9.90
CA ALA A 58 -5.15 -7.52 -10.66
C ALA A 58 -5.37 -6.45 -11.75
N HIS A 59 -4.89 -5.23 -11.52
CA HIS A 59 -4.99 -4.09 -12.43
C HIS A 59 -3.66 -3.74 -13.14
N TRP A 60 -2.68 -4.65 -13.17
CA TRP A 60 -1.35 -4.40 -13.74
C TRP A 60 -1.40 -3.96 -15.22
N ASP A 61 -2.34 -4.52 -16.00
CA ASP A 61 -2.42 -4.30 -17.45
C ASP A 61 -3.08 -2.97 -17.86
N HIS A 62 -3.53 -2.13 -16.91
CA HIS A 62 -4.22 -0.86 -17.18
C HIS A 62 -3.67 0.24 -16.25
N PRO A 63 -3.30 1.47 -16.64
CA PRO A 63 -2.87 2.07 -17.91
C PRO A 63 -1.37 2.50 -17.90
N PRO A 64 -0.83 2.98 -19.03
CA PRO A 64 0.50 3.60 -19.08
C PRO A 64 0.51 5.03 -18.47
N GLY A 65 1.55 5.35 -17.70
CA GLY A 65 1.86 6.71 -17.25
C GLY A 65 1.78 6.95 -15.73
N GLU A 66 1.14 6.06 -14.98
CA GLU A 66 1.09 6.11 -13.51
C GLU A 66 2.21 5.24 -12.92
N ASP A 67 2.93 5.75 -11.91
CA ASP A 67 3.97 4.98 -11.22
C ASP A 67 3.32 3.78 -10.50
N PRO A 68 3.74 2.53 -10.77
CA PRO A 68 3.26 1.34 -10.07
C PRO A 68 3.37 1.43 -8.54
N TYR A 69 4.39 2.16 -8.04
CA TYR A 69 4.54 2.42 -6.62
C TYR A 69 3.41 3.28 -6.07
N ASP A 70 3.02 4.34 -6.78
CA ASP A 70 1.95 5.25 -6.38
C ASP A 70 0.62 4.53 -6.27
N ARG A 71 0.29 3.68 -7.26
CA ARG A 71 -0.93 2.85 -7.21
C ARG A 71 -0.91 1.86 -6.05
N ALA A 72 0.21 1.18 -5.82
CA ALA A 72 0.34 0.26 -4.69
C ALA A 72 0.16 0.98 -3.35
N ARG A 73 0.71 2.19 -3.22
CA ARG A 73 0.54 3.06 -2.05
C ARG A 73 -0.90 3.52 -1.88
N GLU A 74 -1.59 3.88 -2.97
CA GLU A 74 -3.00 4.24 -2.93
C GLU A 74 -3.86 3.07 -2.43
N HIS A 75 -3.72 1.88 -3.03
CA HIS A 75 -4.44 0.70 -2.57
C HIS A 75 -4.13 0.37 -1.10
N LEU A 76 -2.87 0.53 -0.67
CA LEU A 76 -2.48 0.35 0.73
C LEU A 76 -3.25 1.32 1.66
N ALA A 77 -3.28 2.60 1.30
CA ALA A 77 -3.95 3.65 2.06
C ALA A 77 -5.47 3.46 2.09
N THR A 78 -6.10 3.17 0.94
CA THR A 78 -7.53 2.87 0.83
C THR A 78 -7.90 1.65 1.68
N HIS A 79 -7.17 0.54 1.56
CA HIS A 79 -7.44 -0.65 2.37
C HIS A 79 -7.27 -0.39 3.87
N PHE A 80 -6.30 0.44 4.25
CA PHE A 80 -6.12 0.83 5.64
C PHE A 80 -7.27 1.70 6.15
N ALA A 81 -7.69 2.71 5.38
CA ALA A 81 -8.77 3.63 5.73
C ALA A 81 -10.12 2.91 5.94
N HIS A 82 -10.40 1.88 5.13
CA HIS A 82 -11.65 1.11 5.21
C HIS A 82 -11.61 -0.07 6.20
N ALA A 83 -10.46 -0.38 6.79
CA ALA A 83 -10.34 -1.48 7.74
C ALA A 83 -10.83 -1.09 9.15
N VAL A 84 -11.38 -2.08 9.87
CA VAL A 84 -11.83 -1.91 11.25
C VAL A 84 -10.67 -2.19 12.21
N TRP A 85 -10.13 -1.14 12.84
CA TRP A 85 -8.94 -1.23 13.71
C TRP A 85 -9.24 -1.31 15.21
N GLN A 86 -10.51 -1.22 15.61
CA GLN A 86 -10.95 -1.07 17.01
C GLN A 86 -10.52 -2.22 17.94
N ARG A 87 -10.24 -3.41 17.39
CA ARG A 87 -9.89 -4.62 18.17
C ARG A 87 -8.38 -4.82 18.35
N TYR A 88 -7.55 -3.92 17.84
CA TYR A 88 -6.10 -4.09 17.85
C TYR A 88 -5.45 -3.08 18.78
N ARG A 89 -4.51 -3.57 19.58
CA ARG A 89 -3.65 -2.72 20.42
C ARG A 89 -2.36 -2.44 19.65
N PRO A 90 -2.16 -1.21 19.13
CA PRO A 90 -0.90 -0.84 18.51
C PRO A 90 0.21 -0.80 19.55
N GLN A 91 1.44 -1.09 19.14
CA GLN A 91 2.61 -1.20 20.03
C GLN A 91 3.85 -0.49 19.47
N GLY A 92 3.79 0.01 18.24
CA GLY A 92 4.87 0.74 17.59
C GLY A 92 4.95 2.23 17.96
N PRO A 93 5.89 2.98 17.37
CA PRO A 93 6.14 4.39 17.70
C PRO A 93 4.92 5.30 17.45
N LEU A 94 4.04 4.90 16.54
CA LEU A 94 2.82 5.64 16.21
C LEU A 94 1.59 5.16 17.00
N ALA A 95 1.76 4.31 18.02
CA ALA A 95 0.65 3.69 18.75
C ALA A 95 -0.27 4.67 19.48
N ALA A 96 0.25 5.83 19.89
CA ALA A 96 -0.53 6.88 20.55
C ALA A 96 -1.52 7.59 19.61
N LEU A 97 -1.32 7.48 18.29
CA LEU A 97 -2.12 8.15 17.28
C LEU A 97 -3.33 7.30 16.89
N SER A 98 -4.45 7.93 16.58
CA SER A 98 -5.59 7.29 15.93
C SER A 98 -5.22 6.74 14.55
N PRO A 99 -5.95 5.76 14.01
CA PRO A 99 -5.71 5.27 12.64
C PRO A 99 -5.68 6.39 11.60
N ARG A 100 -6.58 7.38 11.71
CA ARG A 100 -6.65 8.50 10.76
C ARG A 100 -5.42 9.42 10.86
N GLU A 101 -4.97 9.75 12.06
CA GLU A 101 -3.74 10.55 12.26
C GLU A 101 -2.51 9.82 11.72
N ARG A 102 -2.39 8.51 11.96
CA ARG A 102 -1.31 7.70 11.39
C ARG A 102 -1.33 7.73 9.87
N LEU A 103 -2.51 7.60 9.27
CA LEU A 103 -2.66 7.63 7.82
C LEU A 103 -2.16 8.96 7.22
N VAL A 104 -2.60 10.09 7.78
CA VAL A 104 -2.16 11.43 7.34
C VAL A 104 -0.65 11.58 7.51
N LEU A 105 -0.11 11.26 8.69
CA LEU A 105 1.31 11.45 8.99
C LEU A 105 2.21 10.57 8.15
N VAL A 106 1.85 9.30 7.92
CA VAL A 106 2.65 8.39 7.09
C VAL A 106 2.65 8.87 5.64
N LEU A 107 1.49 9.28 5.10
CA LEU A 107 1.44 9.81 3.73
C LEU A 107 2.25 11.10 3.58
N ARG A 108 2.14 12.04 4.52
CA ARG A 108 2.80 13.34 4.40
C ARG A 108 4.29 13.30 4.73
N LEU A 109 4.68 12.64 5.81
CA LEU A 109 6.05 12.71 6.34
C LEU A 109 6.92 11.55 5.87
N TYR A 110 6.37 10.34 5.74
CA TYR A 110 7.14 9.17 5.31
C TYR A 110 7.11 8.99 3.79
N GLU A 111 5.93 9.12 3.18
CA GLU A 111 5.78 8.98 1.73
C GLU A 111 6.03 10.28 0.96
N GLY A 112 6.05 11.43 1.65
CA GLY A 112 6.37 12.73 1.06
C GLY A 112 5.31 13.27 0.08
N LEU A 113 4.07 12.77 0.11
CA LEU A 113 2.98 13.31 -0.73
C LEU A 113 2.75 14.77 -0.36
N ALA A 114 2.40 15.63 -1.31
CA ALA A 114 1.91 16.99 -1.03
C ALA A 114 0.58 16.99 -0.23
N ASP A 115 0.22 18.11 0.42
CA ASP A 115 -1.01 18.23 1.21
C ASP A 115 -2.25 17.91 0.35
N GLU A 116 -2.29 18.48 -0.86
CA GLU A 116 -3.39 18.35 -1.80
C GLU A 116 -3.54 16.90 -2.28
N GLN A 117 -2.42 16.21 -2.51
CA GLN A 117 -2.41 14.81 -2.92
C GLN A 117 -2.88 13.89 -1.79
N ALA A 118 -2.44 14.16 -0.55
CA ALA A 118 -2.91 13.41 0.61
C ALA A 118 -4.40 13.67 0.87
N ALA A 119 -4.88 14.92 0.76
CA ALA A 119 -6.28 15.26 0.92
C ALA A 119 -7.16 14.57 -0.14
N ALA A 120 -6.75 14.61 -1.42
CA ALA A 120 -7.44 13.94 -2.51
C ALA A 120 -7.58 12.43 -2.26
N LEU A 121 -6.49 11.77 -1.85
CA LEU A 121 -6.50 10.33 -1.53
C LEU A 121 -7.48 10.02 -0.38
N LEU A 122 -7.58 10.91 0.60
CA LEU A 122 -8.43 10.75 1.78
C LEU A 122 -9.88 11.21 1.55
N GLY A 123 -10.22 11.73 0.36
CA GLY A 123 -11.53 12.30 0.07
C GLY A 123 -11.85 13.54 0.91
N LEU A 124 -10.82 14.31 1.29
CA LEU A 124 -10.95 15.53 2.08
C LEU A 124 -10.86 16.77 1.18
N PRO A 125 -11.57 17.86 1.50
CA PRO A 125 -11.33 19.14 0.85
C PRO A 125 -9.90 19.61 1.17
N ALA A 126 -9.25 20.26 0.19
CA ALA A 126 -7.94 20.88 0.33
C ALA A 126 -8.02 22.15 1.20
#